data_AF-A0A511UWL0-F1
#
_entry.id   AF-A0A511UWL0-F1
#
_cell.length_a   1.000
_cell.length_b   1.000
_cell.length_c   1.000
_cell.angle_alpha   90.00
_cell.angle_beta   90.00
_cell.angle_gamma   90.00
#
_symmetry.space_group_name_H-M   'P 1'
#
loop_
_entity.id
_entity.type
_entity.pdbx_description
1 polymer ?
#
loop_
_entity_poly.entity_id
_entity_poly.type
_entity_poly.pdbx_seq_one_letter_code
_entity_poly.pdbx_strand_id
1 'polypeptide(L)'
;MYLLSLIIPEDLELIIPGHVGFFEFLIIISFILHIIFVNITVGSSAMAVFKEIKGMIHKNKEEDLLAKQLANHTSILKSIAVVLGVAPLLLISVIYTQYFYPSTILIGKAWLSLLIILIVAFLFLYAYKFLWDKMQHKKLFHVMLGAVGSLLLLFVPLIFIVNVVSML
;
A
#
# COMPACT_ATOMS: atom_id res chain seq x y z
N MET A 1 3.69 54.59 -10.21
CA MET A 1 4.60 53.48 -9.86
C MET A 1 3.71 52.28 -9.59
N TYR A 2 3.52 51.45 -10.61
CA TYR A 2 2.45 50.44 -10.66
C TYR A 2 2.67 49.34 -9.63
N LEU A 3 1.68 49.18 -8.74
CA LEU A 3 1.45 47.97 -7.97
C LEU A 3 1.05 46.85 -8.95
N LEU A 4 2.03 46.11 -9.46
CA LEU A 4 1.80 44.76 -9.94
C LEU A 4 1.54 43.91 -8.70
N SER A 5 0.28 43.87 -8.26
CA SER A 5 -0.21 42.79 -7.42
C SER A 5 0.04 41.50 -8.19
N LEU A 6 1.12 40.79 -7.83
CA LEU A 6 1.39 39.45 -8.31
C LEU A 6 0.12 38.63 -8.04
N ILE A 7 -0.61 38.26 -9.11
CA ILE A 7 -1.79 37.38 -9.05
C ILE A 7 -1.41 35.99 -8.51
N ILE A 8 -0.10 35.71 -8.49
CA ILE A 8 0.52 34.50 -7.99
C ILE A 8 1.17 34.88 -6.65
N PRO A 9 0.81 34.24 -5.53
CA PRO A 9 1.52 34.43 -4.26
C PRO A 9 3.02 34.20 -4.45
N GLU A 10 3.87 34.98 -3.77
CA GLU A 10 5.30 34.65 -3.69
C GLU A 10 5.47 33.21 -3.21
N ASP A 11 6.36 32.47 -3.87
CA ASP A 11 6.72 31.12 -3.49
C ASP A 11 7.10 31.12 -2.01
N LEU A 12 6.26 30.48 -1.18
CA LEU A 12 6.63 30.14 0.18
C LEU A 12 7.70 29.06 0.08
N GLU A 13 8.96 29.48 -0.14
CA GLU A 13 10.14 28.65 0.07
C GLU A 13 10.18 28.28 1.55
N LEU A 14 9.44 27.23 1.91
CA LEU A 14 9.46 26.68 3.25
C LEU A 14 10.90 26.25 3.53
N ILE A 15 11.50 26.87 4.54
CA ILE A 15 12.85 26.55 4.98
C ILE A 15 12.87 25.06 5.34
N ILE A 16 13.62 24.27 4.57
CA ILE A 16 13.78 22.84 4.81
C ILE A 16 14.56 22.69 6.13
N PRO A 17 14.10 21.84 7.08
CA PRO A 17 14.67 21.77 8.43
C PRO A 17 16.10 21.16 8.50
N GLY A 18 16.76 20.93 7.37
CA GLY A 18 18.08 20.32 7.31
C GLY A 18 18.66 20.22 5.90
N HIS A 19 19.76 19.49 5.77
CA HIS A 19 20.47 19.33 4.50
C HIS A 19 19.67 18.48 3.49
N VAL A 20 19.37 19.04 2.32
CA VAL A 20 18.52 18.41 1.29
C VAL A 20 19.06 17.03 0.88
N GLY A 21 20.36 16.91 0.59
CA GLY A 21 20.95 15.63 0.17
C GLY A 21 20.86 14.51 1.21
N PHE A 22 20.71 14.84 2.50
CA PHE A 22 20.50 13.81 3.54
C PHE A 22 19.08 13.24 3.45
N PHE A 23 18.08 14.10 3.26
CA PHE A 23 16.69 13.68 3.09
C PHE A 23 16.47 12.94 1.76
N GLU A 24 17.15 13.33 0.69
CA GLU A 24 17.14 12.61 -0.60
C GLU A 24 17.71 11.20 -0.48
N PHE A 25 18.80 11.03 0.26
CA PHE A 25 19.32 9.69 0.56
C PHE A 25 18.33 8.86 1.39
N LEU A 26 17.74 9.45 2.43
CA LEU A 26 16.78 8.77 3.29
C LEU A 26 15.50 8.36 2.55
N ILE A 27 14.98 9.21 1.66
CA ILE A 27 13.76 8.88 0.92
C ILE A 27 14.00 7.68 -0.01
N ILE A 28 15.15 7.62 -0.68
CA ILE A 28 15.52 6.50 -1.54
C ILE A 28 15.60 5.20 -0.74
N ILE A 29 16.37 5.19 0.36
CA ILE A 29 16.55 3.98 1.18
C ILE A 29 15.24 3.54 1.83
N SER A 30 14.47 4.47 2.41
CA SER A 30 13.19 4.14 3.04
C SER A 30 12.16 3.64 2.02
N PHE A 31 12.13 4.22 0.82
CA PHE A 31 11.24 3.76 -0.25
C PHE A 31 11.64 2.37 -0.77
N ILE A 32 12.94 2.09 -0.96
CA ILE A 32 13.43 0.76 -1.35
C ILE A 32 13.02 -0.29 -0.31
N LEU A 33 13.22 0.01 0.98
CA LEU A 33 12.78 -0.90 2.05
C LEU A 33 11.27 -1.10 2.00
N HIS A 34 10.48 -0.03 1.91
CA HIS A 34 9.03 -0.11 1.82
C HIS A 34 8.56 -0.97 0.63
N ILE A 35 9.07 -0.70 -0.58
CA ILE A 35 8.59 -1.35 -1.80
C ILE A 35 8.93 -2.85 -1.85
N ILE A 36 10.03 -3.28 -1.25
CA ILE A 36 10.36 -4.71 -1.10
C ILE A 36 9.27 -5.40 -0.28
N PHE A 37 8.93 -4.86 0.90
CA PHE A 37 7.91 -5.46 1.76
C PHE A 37 6.51 -5.38 1.16
N VAL A 38 6.19 -4.32 0.42
CA VAL A 38 4.93 -4.23 -0.34
C VAL A 38 4.84 -5.35 -1.37
N ASN A 39 5.87 -5.54 -2.20
CA ASN A 39 5.88 -6.60 -3.22
C ASN A 39 5.78 -8.00 -2.62
N ILE A 40 6.51 -8.29 -1.55
CA ILE A 40 6.41 -9.60 -0.88
C ILE A 40 5.01 -9.78 -0.28
N THR A 41 4.43 -8.73 0.33
CA THR A 41 3.08 -8.80 0.92
C THR A 41 2.01 -9.07 -0.15
N VAL A 42 2.03 -8.30 -1.24
CA VAL A 42 1.08 -8.45 -2.35
C VAL A 42 1.27 -9.78 -3.07
N GLY A 43 2.53 -10.17 -3.31
CA GLY A 43 2.86 -11.45 -3.94
C GLY A 43 2.44 -12.63 -3.09
N SER A 44 2.71 -12.60 -1.78
CA SER A 44 2.31 -13.67 -0.86
C SER A 44 0.79 -13.73 -0.66
N SER A 45 0.07 -12.60 -0.66
CA SER A 45 -1.40 -12.60 -0.59
C SER A 45 -2.02 -13.22 -1.84
N ALA A 46 -1.54 -12.82 -3.02
CA ALA A 46 -2.04 -13.35 -4.29
C ALA A 46 -1.70 -14.84 -4.44
N MET A 47 -0.47 -15.23 -4.06
CA MET A 47 -0.04 -16.62 -4.09
C MET A 47 -0.83 -17.47 -3.10
N ALA A 48 -1.17 -16.97 -1.90
CA ALA A 48 -2.01 -17.69 -0.95
C ALA A 48 -3.37 -18.04 -1.56
N VAL A 49 -4.01 -17.08 -2.23
CA VAL A 49 -5.30 -17.27 -2.90
C VAL A 49 -5.17 -18.25 -4.06
N PHE A 50 -4.16 -18.09 -4.91
CA PHE A 50 -3.90 -18.98 -6.03
C PHE A 50 -3.69 -20.44 -5.59
N LYS A 51 -2.91 -20.63 -4.52
CA LYS A 51 -2.61 -21.93 -3.94
C LYS A 51 -3.85 -22.58 -3.32
N GLU A 52 -4.69 -21.81 -2.64
CA GLU A 52 -5.95 -22.33 -2.12
C GLU A 52 -6.91 -22.74 -3.24
N ILE A 53 -7.05 -21.92 -4.30
CA ILE A 53 -7.85 -22.27 -5.48
C ILE A 53 -7.35 -23.58 -6.09
N LYS A 54 -6.03 -23.72 -6.27
CA LYS A 54 -5.44 -24.95 -6.81
C LYS A 54 -5.69 -26.15 -5.89
N GLY A 55 -5.56 -25.97 -4.58
CA GLY A 55 -5.85 -26.99 -3.56
C GLY A 55 -7.33 -27.40 -3.54
N MET A 56 -8.25 -26.47 -3.79
CA MET A 56 -9.68 -26.73 -3.92
C MET A 56 -10.00 -27.54 -5.19
N ILE A 57 -9.42 -27.17 -6.34
CA ILE A 57 -9.68 -27.85 -7.64
C ILE A 57 -9.08 -29.25 -7.65
N HIS A 58 -7.82 -29.40 -7.25
CA HIS A 58 -7.07 -30.66 -7.34
C HIS A 58 -7.19 -31.53 -6.08
N LYS A 59 -7.90 -31.05 -5.04
CA LYS A 59 -8.00 -31.70 -3.72
C LYS A 59 -6.63 -32.00 -3.09
N ASN A 60 -5.62 -31.17 -3.38
CA ASN A 60 -4.26 -31.33 -2.87
C ASN A 60 -4.11 -30.63 -1.51
N LYS A 61 -3.85 -31.42 -0.46
CA LYS A 61 -3.64 -30.91 0.91
C LYS A 61 -2.35 -30.10 1.07
N GLU A 62 -1.31 -30.39 0.28
CA GLU A 62 -0.05 -29.66 0.35
C GLU A 62 -0.21 -28.21 -0.13
N GLU A 63 -0.94 -28.01 -1.23
CA GLU A 63 -1.23 -26.67 -1.75
C GLU A 63 -2.08 -25.84 -0.76
N ASP A 64 -3.00 -26.50 -0.04
CA ASP A 64 -3.82 -25.88 1.01
C ASP A 64 -2.96 -25.48 2.23
N LEU A 65 -2.00 -26.31 2.62
CA LEU A 65 -1.05 -26.00 3.70
C LEU A 65 -0.14 -24.83 3.34
N LEU A 66 0.39 -24.82 2.11
CA LEU A 66 1.18 -23.71 1.58
C LEU A 66 0.37 -22.41 1.54
N ALA A 67 -0.90 -22.48 1.13
CA ALA A 67 -1.79 -21.33 1.14
C ALA A 67 -1.97 -20.76 2.56
N LYS A 68 -2.16 -21.62 3.57
CA LYS A 68 -2.25 -21.21 4.99
C LYS A 68 -0.97 -20.55 5.47
N GLN A 69 0.18 -21.11 5.12
CA GLN A 69 1.49 -20.52 5.47
C GLN A 69 1.67 -19.13 4.83
N LEU A 70 1.38 -19.00 3.55
CA LEU A 70 1.45 -17.71 2.84
C LEU A 70 0.49 -16.68 3.42
N ALA A 71 -0.73 -17.06 3.79
CA ALA A 71 -1.68 -16.17 4.47
C ALA A 71 -1.14 -15.66 5.82
N ASN A 72 -0.45 -16.52 6.58
CA ASN A 72 0.21 -16.13 7.83
C ASN A 72 1.36 -15.16 7.60
N HIS A 73 2.23 -15.44 6.62
CA HIS A 73 3.33 -14.54 6.27
C HIS A 73 2.82 -13.17 5.80
N THR A 74 1.81 -13.16 4.92
CA THR A 74 1.14 -11.94 4.45
C THR A 74 0.67 -11.09 5.63
N SER A 75 0.08 -11.71 6.65
CA SER A 75 -0.42 -11.00 7.84
C SER A 75 0.67 -10.31 8.66
N ILE A 76 1.90 -10.82 8.65
CA ILE A 76 3.03 -10.24 9.38
C ILE A 76 3.70 -9.17 8.52
N LEU A 77 3.98 -9.49 7.25
CA LEU A 77 4.68 -8.63 6.32
C LEU A 77 3.91 -7.35 6.01
N LYS A 78 2.57 -7.40 5.95
CA LYS A 78 1.74 -6.20 5.72
C LYS A 78 1.96 -5.12 6.77
N SER A 79 2.15 -5.50 8.04
CA SER A 79 2.38 -4.54 9.13
C SER A 79 3.74 -3.86 8.97
N ILE A 80 4.76 -4.61 8.59
CA ILE A 80 6.11 -4.08 8.33
C ILE A 80 6.06 -3.13 7.12
N ALA A 81 5.38 -3.52 6.04
CA ALA A 81 5.22 -2.68 4.85
C ALA A 81 4.57 -1.34 5.20
N VAL A 82 3.51 -1.32 6.00
CA VAL A 82 2.82 -0.07 6.40
C VAL A 82 3.71 0.83 7.23
N VAL A 83 4.39 0.29 8.25
CA VAL A 83 5.28 1.09 9.11
C VAL A 83 6.42 1.70 8.29
N LEU A 84 7.02 0.91 7.40
CA LEU A 84 8.06 1.40 6.50
C LEU A 84 7.54 2.45 5.50
N GLY A 85 6.24 2.45 5.18
CA GLY A 85 5.63 3.43 4.29
C GLY A 85 5.43 4.81 4.91
N VAL A 86 5.42 4.93 6.24
CA VAL A 86 5.28 6.22 6.93
C VAL A 86 6.49 7.12 6.65
N ALA A 87 7.71 6.56 6.71
CA ALA A 87 8.94 7.31 6.48
C ALA A 87 9.01 8.00 5.09
N PRO A 88 8.84 7.30 3.95
CA PRO A 88 8.89 7.93 2.63
C PRO A 88 7.75 8.94 2.43
N LEU A 89 6.56 8.70 2.99
CA LEU A 89 5.44 9.66 2.94
C LEU A 89 5.73 10.95 3.70
N LEU A 90 6.40 10.87 4.85
CA LEU A 90 6.82 12.06 5.59
C LEU A 90 7.94 12.79 4.85
N LEU A 91 8.93 12.06 4.33
CA LEU A 91 10.06 12.65 3.62
C LEU A 91 9.61 13.39 2.36
N ILE A 92 8.79 12.79 1.50
CA ILE A 92 8.26 13.45 0.30
C ILE A 92 7.45 14.71 0.64
N SER A 93 6.72 14.67 1.75
CA SER A 93 5.94 15.82 2.24
C SER A 93 6.81 16.96 2.77
N VAL A 94 8.07 16.69 3.15
CA VAL A 94 9.02 17.69 3.65
C VAL A 94 9.86 18.30 2.51
N ILE A 95 10.41 17.47 1.62
CA ILE A 95 11.36 17.96 0.59
C ILE A 95 10.70 18.28 -0.75
N TYR A 96 9.52 17.71 -1.03
CA TYR A 96 8.79 17.91 -2.28
C TYR A 96 7.38 18.46 -2.04
N THR A 97 7.16 19.21 -0.96
CA THR A 97 5.84 19.75 -0.56
C THR A 97 5.14 20.48 -1.70
N GLN A 98 5.87 21.32 -2.44
CA GLN A 98 5.35 22.10 -3.56
C GLN A 98 4.73 21.25 -4.68
N TYR A 99 5.21 20.01 -4.87
CA TYR A 99 4.69 19.08 -5.88
C TYR A 99 3.68 18.10 -5.26
N PHE A 100 3.99 17.59 -4.07
CA PHE A 100 3.21 16.56 -3.39
C PHE A 100 1.88 17.09 -2.86
N TYR A 101 1.82 18.34 -2.39
CA TYR A 101 0.61 18.92 -1.82
C TYR A 101 -0.46 19.20 -2.89
N PRO A 102 -0.17 19.88 -4.02
CA PRO A 102 -1.15 20.09 -5.08
C PRO A 102 -1.64 18.79 -5.73
N SER A 103 -0.73 17.84 -5.99
CA SER A 103 -1.09 16.52 -6.53
C SER A 103 -2.03 15.76 -5.59
N THR A 104 -1.73 15.76 -4.29
CA THR A 104 -2.57 15.13 -3.27
C THR A 104 -3.94 15.80 -3.16
N ILE A 105 -4.04 17.12 -3.34
CA ILE A 105 -5.35 17.82 -3.39
C ILE A 105 -6.13 17.43 -4.64
N LEU A 106 -5.48 17.38 -5.80
CA LEU A 106 -6.11 17.05 -7.08
C LEU A 106 -6.82 15.69 -7.02
N ILE A 107 -6.17 14.70 -6.40
CA ILE A 107 -6.73 13.37 -6.19
C ILE A 107 -7.22 13.13 -4.76
N GLY A 108 -7.52 14.18 -3.99
CA GLY A 108 -7.71 14.10 -2.54
C GLY A 108 -8.77 13.10 -2.07
N LYS A 109 -9.85 12.93 -2.85
CA LYS A 109 -10.87 11.89 -2.57
C LYS A 109 -10.31 10.47 -2.69
N ALA A 110 -9.53 10.20 -3.73
CA ALA A 110 -8.88 8.90 -3.93
C ALA A 110 -7.72 8.70 -2.96
N TRP A 111 -6.99 9.76 -2.62
CA TRP A 111 -5.94 9.70 -1.62
C TRP A 111 -6.47 9.36 -0.23
N LEU A 112 -7.57 10.00 0.19
CA LEU A 112 -8.22 9.71 1.47
C LEU A 112 -8.84 8.30 1.50
N SER A 113 -9.35 7.81 0.37
CA SER A 113 -9.89 6.46 0.29
C SER A 113 -8.82 5.37 0.46
N LEU A 114 -7.53 5.69 0.27
CA LEU A 114 -6.42 4.77 0.52
C LEU A 114 -6.49 4.18 1.93
N LEU A 115 -6.73 5.01 2.95
CA LEU A 115 -6.87 4.54 4.34
C LEU A 115 -8.02 3.54 4.49
N ILE A 116 -9.18 3.85 3.90
CA ILE A 116 -10.38 3.01 3.97
C ILE A 116 -10.12 1.67 3.25
N ILE A 117 -9.56 1.71 2.05
CA ILE A 117 -9.23 0.54 1.25
C ILE A 117 -8.24 -0.35 2.00
N LEU A 118 -7.21 0.23 2.63
CA LEU A 118 -6.20 -0.51 3.36
C LEU A 118 -6.79 -1.21 4.60
N ILE A 119 -7.64 -0.50 5.36
CA ILE A 119 -8.37 -1.07 6.51
C ILE A 119 -9.22 -2.25 6.06
N VAL A 120 -10.02 -2.06 5.01
CA VAL A 120 -10.90 -3.11 4.48
C VAL A 120 -10.09 -4.31 3.98
N ALA A 121 -9.03 -4.07 3.19
CA ALA A 121 -8.12 -5.13 2.72
C ALA A 121 -7.53 -5.92 3.89
N PHE A 122 -7.11 -5.23 4.95
CA PHE A 122 -6.54 -5.87 6.13
C PHE A 122 -7.55 -6.70 6.89
N LEU A 123 -8.79 -6.24 7.03
CA LEU A 123 -9.88 -6.99 7.65
C LEU A 123 -10.19 -8.26 6.85
N PHE A 124 -10.28 -8.18 5.53
CA PHE A 124 -10.48 -9.35 4.67
C PHE A 124 -9.35 -10.37 4.79
N LEU A 125 -8.09 -9.92 4.75
CA LEU A 125 -6.94 -10.81 4.92
C LEU A 125 -6.81 -11.37 6.34
N TYR A 126 -7.29 -10.64 7.35
CA TYR A 126 -7.37 -11.14 8.72
C TYR A 126 -8.46 -12.21 8.83
N ALA A 127 -9.65 -11.95 8.30
CA ALA A 127 -10.73 -12.94 8.24
C ALA A 127 -10.27 -14.20 7.49
N TYR A 128 -9.61 -14.04 6.35
CA TYR A 128 -8.99 -15.12 5.58
C TYR A 128 -8.02 -15.97 6.42
N LYS A 129 -7.15 -15.35 7.22
CA LYS A 129 -6.25 -16.09 8.10
C LYS A 129 -6.99 -16.82 9.23
N PHE A 130 -7.89 -16.14 9.94
CA PHE A 130 -8.46 -16.64 11.20
C PHE A 130 -9.68 -17.56 11.00
N LEU A 131 -10.35 -17.48 9.86
CA LEU A 131 -11.48 -18.37 9.54
C LEU A 131 -11.04 -19.64 8.82
N TRP A 132 -9.73 -19.86 8.60
CA TRP A 132 -9.19 -21.02 7.88
C TRP A 132 -9.79 -22.34 8.35
N ASP A 133 -9.77 -22.60 9.65
CA ASP A 133 -10.25 -23.88 10.21
C ASP A 133 -11.78 -23.92 10.33
N LYS A 134 -12.44 -22.75 10.48
CA LYS A 134 -13.91 -22.64 10.59
C LYS A 134 -14.63 -22.74 9.23
N MET A 135 -13.94 -22.41 8.14
CA MET A 135 -14.51 -22.36 6.78
C MET A 135 -14.03 -23.51 5.87
N GLN A 136 -13.47 -24.58 6.45
CA GLN A 136 -13.05 -25.78 5.70
C GLN A 136 -14.17 -26.37 4.83
N HIS A 137 -15.44 -26.26 5.26
CA HIS A 137 -16.61 -26.73 4.50
C HIS A 137 -17.17 -25.69 3.52
N LYS A 138 -16.69 -24.44 3.55
CA LYS A 138 -17.12 -23.33 2.69
C LYS A 138 -15.93 -22.70 1.96
N LYS A 139 -15.07 -23.52 1.37
CA LYS A 139 -13.82 -23.09 0.71
C LYS A 139 -14.00 -21.98 -0.32
N LEU A 140 -15.09 -21.99 -1.11
CA LEU A 140 -15.34 -20.93 -2.08
C LEU A 140 -15.46 -19.54 -1.41
N PHE A 141 -16.18 -19.45 -0.30
CA PHE A 141 -16.33 -18.20 0.44
C PHE A 141 -15.01 -17.79 1.10
N HIS A 142 -14.24 -18.77 1.59
CA HIS A 142 -12.93 -18.53 2.16
C HIS A 142 -11.94 -17.94 1.14
N VAL A 143 -11.87 -18.53 -0.06
CA VAL A 143 -11.10 -18.00 -1.20
C VAL A 143 -11.56 -16.58 -1.55
N MET A 144 -12.86 -16.30 -1.56
CA MET A 144 -13.38 -14.95 -1.84
C MET A 144 -12.86 -13.90 -0.84
N LEU A 145 -12.76 -14.23 0.45
CA LEU A 145 -12.19 -13.32 1.45
C LEU A 145 -10.73 -12.98 1.12
N GLY A 146 -9.92 -14.00 0.80
CA GLY A 146 -8.52 -13.81 0.41
C GLY A 146 -8.39 -13.03 -0.90
N ALA A 147 -9.20 -13.35 -1.90
CA ALA A 147 -9.19 -12.72 -3.22
C ALA A 147 -9.55 -11.23 -3.14
N VAL A 148 -10.63 -10.87 -2.43
CA VAL A 148 -11.01 -9.47 -2.20
C VAL A 148 -9.90 -8.72 -1.48
N GLY A 149 -9.36 -9.30 -0.39
CA GLY A 149 -8.24 -8.69 0.33
C GLY A 149 -7.01 -8.44 -0.55
N SER A 150 -6.64 -9.42 -1.37
CA SER A 150 -5.48 -9.32 -2.27
C SER A 150 -5.71 -8.34 -3.43
N LEU A 151 -6.93 -8.28 -3.99
CA LEU A 151 -7.27 -7.33 -5.05
C LEU A 151 -7.26 -5.89 -4.55
N LEU A 152 -7.78 -5.65 -3.34
CA LEU A 152 -7.70 -4.33 -2.72
C LEU A 152 -6.25 -3.90 -2.45
N LEU A 153 -5.39 -4.83 -2.00
CA LEU A 153 -3.96 -4.54 -1.88
C LEU A 153 -3.28 -4.21 -3.22
N LEU A 154 -3.65 -4.89 -4.31
CA LEU A 154 -3.16 -4.60 -5.65
C LEU A 154 -3.63 -3.23 -6.17
N PHE A 155 -4.79 -2.77 -5.71
CA PHE A 155 -5.34 -1.48 -6.13
C PHE A 155 -4.64 -0.29 -5.46
N VAL A 156 -4.14 -0.44 -4.24
CA VAL A 156 -3.50 0.65 -3.47
C VAL A 156 -2.30 1.29 -4.21
N PRO A 157 -1.35 0.53 -4.78
CA PRO A 157 -0.24 1.11 -5.56
C PRO A 157 -0.69 1.94 -6.76
N LEU A 158 -1.85 1.65 -7.36
CA LEU A 158 -2.36 2.43 -8.51
C LEU A 158 -2.72 3.86 -8.10
N ILE A 159 -3.37 4.03 -6.95
CA ILE A 159 -3.67 5.37 -6.41
C ILE A 159 -2.36 6.14 -6.16
N PHE A 160 -1.36 5.46 -5.60
CA PHE A 160 -0.05 6.06 -5.33
C PHE A 160 0.65 6.49 -6.63
N ILE A 161 0.65 5.65 -7.66
CA ILE A 161 1.23 5.98 -8.97
C ILE A 161 0.50 7.18 -9.59
N VAL A 162 -0.83 7.23 -9.54
CA VAL A 162 -1.59 8.39 -10.04
C VAL A 162 -1.18 9.67 -9.32
N ASN A 163 -0.95 9.62 -8.00
CA ASN A 163 -0.46 10.78 -7.25
C ASN A 163 0.92 11.24 -7.73
N VAL A 164 1.86 10.30 -7.85
CA VAL A 164 3.24 10.58 -8.28
C VAL A 164 3.28 11.11 -9.71
N VAL A 165 2.49 10.55 -10.62
CA VAL A 165 2.38 11.04 -12.00
C VAL A 165 1.78 12.46 -12.04
N SER A 166 0.86 12.78 -11.13
CA SER A 166 0.28 14.14 -11.04
C SER A 166 1.25 15.18 -10.47
N MET A 167 2.45 14.78 -10.02
CA MET A 167 3.51 15.69 -9.61
C MET A 167 4.37 16.19 -10.79
N LEU A 168 4.28 15.53 -11.95
CA LEU A 168 5.01 15.87 -13.19
C LEU A 168 4.23 16.90 -14.01
#